data_AF-A0A7V1SQM9-F1
#
_entry.id   AF-A0A7V1SQM9-F1
#
_cell.length_a   1.000
_cell.length_b   1.000
_cell.length_c   1.000
_cell.angle_alpha   90.00
_cell.angle_beta   90.00
_cell.angle_gamma   90.00
#
_symmetry.space_group_name_H-M   'P 1'
#
loop_
_entity.id
_entity.type
_entity.pdbx_description
1 polymer ?
#
loop_
_entity_poly.entity_id
_entity_poly.type
_entity_poly.pdbx_seq_one_letter_code
_entity_poly.pdbx_strand_id
1 'polypeptide(L)'
;MTPIYFNIGDGKSIKIIPNIQAKANGHPVITYTYNIYMASEHEDDELEKRQEAELLLDKKLDPNYLGFITFEDPGKMFIYTPDGKDKLTATEVEEIIEHISHFRDHPGMWNLGDQR
;
A
#
# COMPACT_ATOMS: atom_id res chain seq x y z
N MET A 1 -8.18 5.59 4.86
CA MET A 1 -8.53 4.44 3.98
C MET A 1 -8.26 3.19 4.81
N THR A 2 -8.86 2.02 4.55
CA THR A 2 -8.56 0.84 5.39
C THR A 2 -7.18 0.27 5.06
N PRO A 3 -6.22 0.22 6.00
CA PRO A 3 -4.93 -0.43 5.77
C PRO A 3 -5.10 -1.95 5.60
N ILE A 4 -4.20 -2.56 4.85
CA ILE A 4 -4.20 -4.00 4.58
C ILE A 4 -2.95 -4.60 5.20
N TYR A 5 -3.11 -5.72 5.89
CA TYR A 5 -2.04 -6.43 6.58
C TYR A 5 -1.93 -7.86 6.07
N PHE A 6 -0.71 -8.30 5.76
CA PHE A 6 -0.40 -9.69 5.42
C PHE A 6 1.08 -9.98 5.62
N ASN A 7 1.44 -11.26 5.58
CA ASN A 7 2.83 -11.71 5.66
C ASN A 7 3.34 -12.10 4.29
N ILE A 8 4.63 -11.87 4.03
CA ILE A 8 5.34 -12.30 2.80
C ILE A 8 6.63 -13.04 3.13
N GLY A 9 7.09 -13.86 2.19
CA GLY A 9 8.34 -14.61 2.29
C GLY A 9 8.44 -15.43 3.59
N ASP A 10 9.57 -15.32 4.30
CA ASP A 10 9.87 -16.03 5.56
C ASP A 10 9.12 -15.47 6.80
N GLY A 11 7.99 -14.79 6.61
CA GLY A 11 7.16 -14.28 7.71
C GLY A 11 7.35 -12.79 8.03
N LYS A 12 7.77 -11.99 7.05
CA LYS A 12 7.80 -10.53 7.19
C LYS A 12 6.38 -9.99 7.16
N SER A 13 5.97 -9.33 8.23
CA SER A 13 4.66 -8.66 8.30
C SER A 13 4.70 -7.32 7.60
N ILE A 14 3.76 -7.11 6.68
CA ILE A 14 3.66 -5.92 5.83
C ILE A 14 2.34 -5.21 6.09
N LYS A 15 2.42 -3.87 6.15
CA LYS A 15 1.29 -2.96 6.13
C LYS A 15 1.24 -2.25 4.78
N ILE A 16 0.08 -2.27 4.14
CA ILE A 16 -0.20 -1.51 2.94
C ILE A 16 -1.20 -0.42 3.26
N ILE A 17 -0.86 0.83 2.94
CA ILE A 17 -1.79 1.96 3.00
C ILE A 17 -2.13 2.40 1.56
N PRO A 18 -3.34 2.11 1.09
CA PRO A 18 -3.82 2.62 -0.19
C PRO A 18 -3.86 4.15 -0.17
N ASN A 19 -3.49 4.76 -1.28
CA ASN A 19 -3.60 6.18 -1.57
C ASN A 19 -4.17 6.34 -2.99
N ILE A 20 -5.35 6.95 -3.09
CA ILE A 20 -6.01 7.16 -4.38
C ILE A 20 -5.53 8.49 -4.94
N GLN A 21 -4.74 8.44 -6.02
CA GLN A 21 -4.36 9.64 -6.75
C GLN A 21 -5.34 9.81 -7.92
N ALA A 22 -6.39 10.60 -7.71
CA ALA A 22 -7.27 11.03 -8.78
C ALA A 22 -6.67 12.25 -9.48
N LYS A 23 -6.36 12.16 -10.78
CA LYS A 23 -6.60 13.23 -11.79
C LYS A 23 -5.84 13.03 -13.11
N ALA A 24 -6.58 13.16 -14.22
CA ALA A 24 -6.21 14.06 -15.33
C ALA A 24 -7.46 14.51 -16.14
N ASN A 25 -7.67 15.83 -16.24
CA ASN A 25 -8.40 16.50 -17.34
C ASN A 25 -9.78 15.96 -17.77
N GLY A 26 -10.74 15.81 -16.83
CA GLY A 26 -12.13 15.50 -17.21
C GLY A 26 -12.38 14.06 -17.67
N HIS A 27 -11.38 13.18 -17.58
CA HIS A 27 -11.51 11.74 -17.77
C HIS A 27 -11.14 11.01 -16.45
N PRO A 28 -11.83 9.91 -16.10
CA PRO A 28 -11.51 9.18 -14.88
C PRO A 28 -10.16 8.46 -15.07
N VAL A 29 -9.11 8.98 -14.42
CA VAL A 29 -7.85 8.25 -14.21
C VAL A 29 -7.79 7.91 -12.74
N ILE A 30 -7.95 6.63 -12.41
CA ILE A 30 -7.88 6.14 -11.04
C ILE A 30 -6.56 5.36 -10.89
N THR A 31 -5.46 6.10 -10.72
CA THR A 31 -4.19 5.48 -10.33
C THR A 31 -4.27 5.18 -8.83
N TYR A 32 -4.11 3.90 -8.49
CA TYR A 32 -4.06 3.46 -7.10
C TYR A 32 -2.60 3.28 -6.71
N THR A 33 -2.15 4.05 -5.71
CA THR A 33 -0.83 3.92 -5.13
C THR A 33 -0.95 3.18 -3.82
N TYR A 34 -0.18 2.11 -3.64
CA TYR A 34 -0.17 1.31 -2.43
C TYR A 34 1.18 1.52 -1.73
N ASN A 35 1.17 2.23 -0.61
CA ASN A 35 2.36 2.55 0.16
C ASN A 35 2.68 1.38 1.07
N ILE A 36 3.92 0.92 1.07
CA ILE A 36 4.36 -0.31 1.72
C ILE A 36 5.20 0.04 2.94
N TYR A 37 4.83 -0.54 4.08
CA TYR A 37 5.57 -0.41 5.34
C TYR A 37 5.82 -1.79 5.92
N MET A 38 6.96 -1.97 6.59
CA MET A 38 7.10 -3.07 7.54
C MET A 38 6.10 -2.85 8.68
N ALA A 39 5.29 -3.86 8.98
CA ALA A 39 4.39 -3.80 10.13
C ALA A 39 5.23 -3.77 11.41
N SER A 40 4.86 -2.88 12.33
CA SER A 40 5.51 -2.75 13.63
C SER A 40 4.72 -3.56 14.65
N GLU A 41 5.40 -4.30 15.51
CA GLU A 41 4.75 -4.97 16.67
C GLU A 41 4.11 -3.96 17.65
N HIS A 42 4.46 -2.67 17.53
CA HIS A 42 3.95 -1.56 18.31
C HIS A 42 3.21 -0.56 17.43
N GLU A 43 2.28 -1.03 16.59
CA GLU A 43 1.36 -0.12 15.91
C GLU A 43 0.39 0.50 16.92
N ASP A 44 0.46 1.82 17.05
CA ASP A 44 -0.49 2.63 17.78
C ASP A 44 -1.18 3.63 16.82
N ASP A 45 -2.33 4.15 17.23
CA ASP A 45 -3.14 5.06 16.42
C ASP A 45 -2.37 6.31 15.93
N GLU A 46 -1.38 6.80 16.68
CA GLU A 46 -0.56 7.95 16.30
C GLU A 46 0.45 7.60 15.21
N LEU A 47 1.01 6.39 15.22
CA LEU A 47 1.86 5.89 14.14
C LEU A 47 1.08 5.81 12.83
N GLU A 48 -0.13 5.27 12.87
CA GLU A 48 -1.00 5.19 11.69
C GLU A 48 -1.36 6.57 11.15
N LYS A 49 -1.81 7.49 12.02
CA LYS A 49 -2.12 8.87 11.59
C LYS A 49 -0.91 9.58 10.99
N ARG A 50 0.30 9.35 11.53
CA ARG A 50 1.53 9.89 10.97
C ARG A 50 1.77 9.34 9.57
N GLN A 51 1.68 8.02 9.39
CA GLN A 51 1.87 7.38 8.09
C GLN A 51 0.83 7.86 7.06
N GLU A 52 -0.44 7.99 7.46
CA GLU A 52 -1.50 8.56 6.61
C GLU A 52 -1.22 10.03 6.23
N ALA A 53 -0.76 10.86 7.17
CA ALA A 53 -0.38 12.24 6.89
C ALA A 53 0.84 12.33 5.95
N GLU A 54 1.80 11.39 6.09
CA GLU A 54 2.97 11.31 5.23
C GLU A 54 2.60 10.97 3.78
N LEU A 55 1.44 10.34 3.50
CA LEU A 55 1.02 10.00 2.12
C LEU A 55 0.99 11.20 1.18
N LEU A 56 0.76 12.41 1.71
CA LEU A 56 0.71 13.67 0.97
C LEU A 56 2.10 14.30 0.72
N LEU A 57 3.14 13.80 1.38
CA LEU A 57 4.50 14.31 1.24
C LEU A 57 5.22 13.70 0.04
N ASP A 58 6.07 14.47 -0.63
CA ASP A 58 6.94 13.97 -1.71
C ASP A 58 7.96 12.93 -1.23
N LYS A 59 8.34 12.98 0.05
CA LYS A 59 9.27 12.04 0.66
C LYS A 59 8.74 11.57 2.01
N LYS A 60 8.69 10.24 2.19
CA LYS A 60 8.30 9.64 3.47
C LYS A 60 9.48 9.65 4.44
N LEU A 61 9.17 9.88 5.71
CA LEU A 61 10.17 9.95 6.79
C LEU A 61 10.16 8.70 7.66
N ASP A 62 9.10 7.90 7.56
CA ASP A 62 8.97 6.67 8.33
C ASP A 62 10.10 5.68 8.00
N PRO A 63 10.88 5.23 9.00
CA PRO A 63 11.99 4.31 8.78
C PRO A 63 11.54 2.91 8.33
N ASN A 64 10.27 2.55 8.57
CA ASN A 64 9.70 1.28 8.15
C ASN A 64 9.12 1.35 6.73
N TYR A 65 9.16 2.52 6.08
CA TYR A 65 8.70 2.66 4.71
C TYR A 65 9.63 1.92 3.73
N LEU A 66 9.03 1.13 2.85
CA LEU A 66 9.70 0.28 1.86
C LEU A 66 9.48 0.78 0.41
N GLY A 67 8.72 1.85 0.23
CA GLY A 67 8.33 2.36 -1.09
C GLY A 67 6.86 2.14 -1.40
N PHE A 68 6.51 2.20 -2.68
CA PHE A 68 5.12 2.11 -3.11
C PHE A 68 4.96 1.36 -4.43
N ILE A 69 3.78 0.79 -4.65
CA ILE A 69 3.37 0.21 -5.93
C ILE A 69 2.28 1.06 -6.55
N THR A 70 2.46 1.49 -7.79
CA THR A 70 1.39 2.11 -8.58
C THR A 70 0.71 1.07 -9.46
N PHE A 71 -0.62 1.12 -9.50
CA PHE A 71 -1.45 0.37 -10.43
C PHE A 71 -2.06 1.36 -11.43
N GLU A 72 -1.69 1.20 -12.69
CA GLU A 72 -2.30 1.97 -13.79
C GLU A 72 -3.54 1.23 -14.31
N ASP A 73 -4.67 1.95 -14.36
CA ASP A 73 -5.91 1.46 -14.95
C ASP A 73 -6.13 2.14 -16.32
N PRO A 74 -6.57 1.43 -17.38
CA PRO A 74 -7.06 0.05 -17.40
C PRO A 74 -5.98 -0.94 -17.86
N GLY A 75 -5.11 -1.40 -16.97
CA GLY A 75 -4.36 -2.61 -17.29
C GLY A 75 -3.11 -2.82 -16.47
N LYS A 76 -3.21 -3.73 -15.50
CA LYS A 76 -2.22 -4.77 -15.07
C LYS A 76 -0.74 -4.37 -14.93
N MET A 77 -0.40 -3.11 -15.03
CA MET A 77 0.96 -2.61 -14.93
C MET A 77 1.16 -2.20 -13.50
N PHE A 78 2.12 -2.86 -12.88
CA PHE A 78 2.53 -2.63 -11.51
C PHE A 78 3.94 -2.07 -11.56
N ILE A 79 4.14 -0.91 -10.94
CA ILE A 79 5.47 -0.32 -10.83
C ILE A 79 5.78 -0.21 -9.35
N TYR A 80 6.72 -1.03 -8.87
CA TYR A 80 7.30 -0.85 -7.55
C TYR A 80 8.41 0.21 -7.62
N THR A 81 8.25 1.26 -6.81
CA THR A 81 9.25 2.31 -6.63
C THR A 81 9.86 2.17 -5.24
N PRO A 82 11.13 1.72 -5.11
CA PRO A 82 11.82 1.59 -3.83
C PRO A 82 12.26 2.97 -3.34
N ASP A 83 11.37 3.66 -2.64
CA ASP A 83 11.61 4.98 -2.02
C ASP A 83 11.84 4.88 -0.49
N GLY A 84 11.95 3.65 0.01
CA GLY A 84 12.28 3.34 1.39
C GLY A 84 13.78 3.26 1.67
N LYS A 85 14.14 3.14 2.95
CA LYS A 85 15.52 2.88 3.38
C LYS A 85 15.96 1.46 2.98
N ASP A 86 15.08 0.50 3.20
CA ASP A 86 15.23 -0.89 2.82
C ASP A 86 14.43 -1.17 1.53
N LYS A 87 14.87 -2.18 0.76
CA LYS A 87 14.26 -2.53 -0.52
C LYS A 87 13.73 -3.95 -0.48
N LEU A 88 12.56 -4.14 -1.06
CA LEU A 88 11.98 -5.46 -1.28
C LEU A 88 12.71 -6.16 -2.43
N THR A 89 12.85 -7.47 -2.30
CA THR A 89 13.30 -8.35 -3.39
C THR A 89 12.21 -8.50 -4.44
N ALA A 90 12.58 -8.97 -5.64
CA ALA A 90 11.60 -9.18 -6.71
C ALA A 90 10.48 -10.14 -6.29
N THR A 91 10.81 -11.24 -5.61
CA THR A 91 9.84 -12.22 -5.12
C THR A 91 8.87 -11.60 -4.10
N GLU A 92 9.38 -10.81 -3.16
CA GLU A 92 8.54 -10.12 -2.18
C GLU A 92 7.60 -9.11 -2.83
N VAL A 93 8.06 -8.40 -3.86
CA VAL A 93 7.22 -7.48 -4.63
C VAL A 93 6.13 -8.23 -5.37
N GLU A 94 6.44 -9.37 -5.99
CA GLU A 94 5.46 -10.22 -6.68
C GLU A 94 4.37 -10.70 -5.70
N GLU A 95 4.76 -11.21 -4.52
CA GLU A 95 3.81 -11.62 -3.47
C GLU A 95 2.91 -10.45 -3.04
N ILE A 96 3.45 -9.25 -2.83
CA ILE A 96 2.66 -8.07 -2.47
C ILE A 96 1.66 -7.72 -3.57
N ILE A 97 2.08 -7.76 -4.84
CA ILE A 97 1.19 -7.47 -5.98
C ILE A 97 0.05 -8.48 -6.05
N GLU A 98 0.33 -9.76 -5.84
CA GLU A 98 -0.69 -10.81 -5.81
C GLU A 98 -1.71 -10.57 -4.70
N HIS A 99 -1.25 -10.26 -3.49
CA HIS A 99 -2.15 -9.93 -2.37
C HIS A 99 -3.01 -8.72 -2.69
N ILE A 100 -2.43 -7.59 -3.12
CA ILE A 100 -3.18 -6.39 -3.46
C ILE A 100 -4.20 -6.67 -4.57
N SER A 101 -3.81 -7.42 -5.60
CA SER A 101 -4.70 -7.79 -6.71
C SER A 101 -5.87 -8.65 -6.21
N HIS A 102 -5.60 -9.63 -5.35
CA HIS A 102 -6.64 -10.44 -4.72
C HIS A 102 -7.63 -9.61 -3.91
N PHE A 103 -7.16 -8.63 -3.14
CA PHE A 103 -8.05 -7.67 -2.47
C PHE A 103 -8.86 -6.87 -3.47
N ARG A 104 -8.26 -6.31 -4.54
CA ARG A 104 -8.97 -5.53 -5.56
C ARG A 104 -10.06 -6.32 -6.28
N ASP A 105 -9.81 -7.59 -6.59
CA ASP A 105 -10.76 -8.47 -7.27
C ASP A 105 -11.91 -8.92 -6.35
N HIS A 106 -11.71 -8.86 -5.03
CA HIS A 106 -12.69 -9.23 -4.02
C HIS A 106 -13.07 -8.03 -3.14
N PRO A 107 -13.93 -7.11 -3.63
CA PRO A 107 -14.35 -5.92 -2.88
C PRO A 107 -14.95 -6.24 -1.51
N GLY A 108 -15.50 -7.45 -1.30
CA GLY A 108 -16.00 -7.89 0.00
C GLY A 108 -14.93 -8.16 1.07
N MET A 109 -13.65 -8.25 0.70
CA MET A 109 -12.53 -8.34 1.65
C MET A 109 -12.08 -6.96 2.15
N TRP A 110 -12.45 -5.90 1.43
CA TRP A 110 -12.38 -4.54 1.94
C TRP A 110 -13.52 -4.38 2.94
N ASN A 111 -13.36 -4.93 4.14
CA ASN A 111 -14.30 -4.70 5.23
C ASN A 111 -14.26 -3.19 5.59
N LEU A 112 -15.04 -2.41 4.85
CA LEU A 112 -15.60 -1.13 5.30
C LEU A 112 -16.43 -1.49 6.53
N GLY A 113 -15.97 -1.06 7.70
CA GLY A 113 -16.47 -1.51 8.99
C GLY A 113 -17.98 -1.72 9.04
N ASP A 114 -18.38 -2.98 9.13
CA ASP A 114 -19.58 -3.38 9.83
C ASP A 114 -19.15 -4.30 10.97
N GLN A 115 -18.55 -3.70 12.00
CA GLN A 115 -18.51 -4.28 13.33
C GLN A 115 -19.20 -3.30 14.27
N ARG A 116 -20.53 -3.44 14.28
CA ARG A 116 -21.49 -3.27 15.40
C ARG A 116 -21.00 -2.62 16.69
#